data_AF-A0A550CZD4-F1
#
_entry.id   AF-A0A550CZD4-F1
#
_cell.length_a   1.000
_cell.length_b   1.000
_cell.length_c   1.000
_cell.angle_alpha   90.00
_cell.angle_beta   90.00
_cell.angle_gamma   90.00
#
_symmetry.space_group_name_H-M   'P 1'
#
loop_
_entity.id
_entity.type
_entity.pdbx_description
1 polymer ?
#
loop_
_entity_poly.entity_id
_entity_poly.type
_entity_poly.pdbx_seq_one_letter_code
_entity_poly.pdbx_strand_id
1 'polypeptide(L)'
;MSSNERFWFPDGSLTVRAQGTSFKIHHGLLKRHSRLSFDQDDITLDNVQAEDLIVLLEHLYHDVPLSRDAPFPRLAAMLRVTSPSQLDLPKMYDFASNLFADTFSSGPQPFTHPEDDLVAALALARELEVDESIRKGLLYSLLHSDHFHLEGDASIAASDKAVLDRLLASMVDHITPTLFTPAATPHRACTDVFADTWMDLVISPALLDGGVGRPLETLERMKNIRWAEKGLCAECVKEKEQEWTEEQETVWNMMDVWLDLKKKIE
;
A
#
# COMPACT_ATOMS: atom_id res chain seq x y z
N MET A 1 25.50 -26.11 6.53
CA MET A 1 25.64 -24.68 6.83
C MET A 1 26.74 -24.13 5.96
N SER A 2 26.44 -23.13 5.15
CA SER A 2 27.38 -22.47 4.23
C SER A 2 27.84 -21.13 4.83
N SER A 3 29.11 -20.79 4.69
CA SER A 3 29.61 -19.44 5.00
C SER A 3 29.41 -18.53 3.79
N ASN A 4 28.94 -17.31 3.99
CA ASN A 4 28.88 -16.31 2.93
C ASN A 4 30.28 -15.73 2.68
N GLU A 5 30.88 -16.03 1.53
CA GLU A 5 32.27 -15.64 1.23
C GLU A 5 32.49 -14.12 1.19
N ARG A 6 31.48 -13.34 0.77
CA ARG A 6 31.57 -11.88 0.69
C ARG A 6 31.62 -11.22 2.06
N PHE A 7 30.90 -11.77 3.03
CA PHE A 7 30.77 -11.22 4.38
C PHE A 7 31.30 -12.18 5.44
N TRP A 8 32.52 -12.69 5.19
CA TRP A 8 33.27 -13.50 6.13
C TRP A 8 34.62 -12.84 6.43
N PHE A 9 34.64 -11.99 7.46
CA PHE A 9 35.84 -11.27 7.87
C PHE A 9 36.65 -12.12 8.87
N PRO A 10 37.92 -12.47 8.57
CA PRO A 10 38.76 -13.28 9.47
C PRO A 10 38.90 -12.67 10.86
N ASP A 11 39.00 -11.35 10.93
CA ASP A 11 39.06 -10.49 12.11
C ASP A 11 37.69 -10.08 12.68
N GLY A 12 36.59 -10.54 12.07
CA GLY A 12 35.25 -10.37 12.60
C GLY A 12 35.10 -11.02 13.99
N SER A 13 34.30 -10.40 14.84
CA SER A 13 34.10 -10.82 16.23
C SER A 13 32.67 -11.25 16.52
N LEU A 14 31.78 -11.21 15.53
CA LEU A 14 30.38 -11.61 15.66
C LEU A 14 30.01 -12.53 14.50
N THR A 15 29.40 -13.67 14.83
CA THR A 15 28.77 -14.56 13.85
C THR A 15 27.27 -14.32 13.84
N VAL A 16 26.70 -14.05 12.67
CA VAL A 16 25.24 -13.93 12.49
C VAL A 16 24.80 -15.04 11.55
N ARG A 17 23.71 -15.72 11.88
CA ARG A 17 23.13 -16.80 11.08
C ARG A 17 21.74 -16.43 10.60
N ALA A 18 21.51 -16.60 9.31
CA ALA A 18 20.21 -16.42 8.67
C ALA A 18 19.99 -17.57 7.69
N GLN A 19 18.88 -18.29 7.84
CA GLN A 19 18.48 -19.41 6.95
C GLN A 19 19.59 -20.45 6.67
N GLY A 20 20.37 -20.81 7.68
CA GLY A 20 21.45 -21.80 7.54
C GLY A 20 22.74 -21.29 6.85
N THR A 21 22.78 -20.00 6.50
CA THR A 21 23.99 -19.29 6.06
C THR A 21 24.59 -18.51 7.23
N SER A 22 25.92 -18.59 7.37
CA SER A 22 26.68 -17.90 8.42
C SER A 22 27.47 -16.72 7.85
N PHE A 23 27.46 -15.63 8.59
CA PHE A 23 28.15 -14.37 8.29
C PHE A 23 29.09 -14.07 9.46
N LYS A 24 30.31 -13.63 9.18
CA LYS A 24 31.28 -13.27 10.22
C LYS A 24 31.64 -11.80 10.05
N ILE A 25 31.19 -10.95 10.98
CA ILE A 25 31.22 -9.48 10.87
C ILE A 25 31.82 -8.81 12.10
N HIS A 26 32.10 -7.52 11.99
CA HIS A 26 32.61 -6.70 13.10
C HIS A 26 31.48 -6.36 14.08
N HIS A 27 31.58 -6.82 15.33
CA HIS A 27 30.57 -6.58 16.37
C HIS A 27 30.26 -5.08 16.55
N GLY A 28 31.29 -4.23 16.48
CA GLY A 28 31.14 -2.78 16.61
C GLY A 28 30.27 -2.13 15.53
N LEU A 29 30.07 -2.79 14.38
CA LEU A 29 29.20 -2.29 13.33
C LEU A 29 27.73 -2.38 13.74
N LEU A 30 27.26 -3.57 14.15
CA LEU A 30 25.87 -3.74 14.60
C LEU A 30 25.61 -3.07 15.95
N LYS A 31 26.54 -3.15 16.90
CA LYS A 31 26.36 -2.57 18.24
C LYS A 31 26.11 -1.05 18.24
N ARG A 32 26.62 -0.33 17.23
CA ARG A 32 26.40 1.13 17.11
C ARG A 32 24.98 1.49 16.70
N HIS A 33 24.27 0.57 16.05
CA HIS A 33 22.96 0.82 15.45
C HIS A 33 21.84 0.05 16.15
N SER A 34 22.17 -1.09 16.77
CA SER A 34 21.22 -1.95 17.46
C SER A 34 20.96 -1.54 18.90
N ARG A 35 19.72 -1.76 19.36
CA ARG A 35 19.36 -1.71 20.77
C ARG A 35 19.58 -3.04 21.50
N LEU A 36 19.82 -4.13 20.77
CA LEU A 36 20.06 -5.43 21.36
C LEU A 36 21.41 -5.45 22.07
N SER A 37 21.44 -6.12 23.23
CA SER A 37 22.70 -6.51 23.86
C SER A 37 23.17 -7.82 23.26
N PHE A 38 24.24 -7.75 22.49
CA PHE A 38 24.92 -8.94 21.98
C PHE A 38 25.88 -9.45 23.06
N ASP A 39 25.32 -10.16 24.04
CA ASP A 39 26.11 -10.79 25.12
C ASP A 39 26.84 -12.06 24.62
N GLN A 40 26.48 -12.53 23.42
CA GLN A 40 27.06 -13.69 22.75
C GLN A 40 27.64 -13.27 21.40
N ASP A 41 28.75 -13.90 21.01
CA ASP A 41 29.41 -13.70 19.70
C ASP A 41 28.69 -14.45 18.56
N ASP A 42 27.47 -14.93 18.79
CA ASP A 42 26.70 -15.76 17.87
C ASP A 42 25.19 -15.43 17.98
N ILE A 43 24.60 -14.97 16.88
CA ILE A 43 23.19 -14.58 16.80
C ILE A 43 22.54 -15.37 15.68
N THR A 44 21.33 -15.86 15.92
CA THR A 44 20.49 -16.47 14.88
C THR A 44 19.28 -15.58 14.65
N LEU A 45 19.01 -15.25 13.39
CA LEU A 45 17.86 -14.47 12.97
C LEU A 45 16.80 -15.43 12.43
N ASP A 46 15.68 -15.49 13.14
CA ASP A 46 14.53 -16.29 12.76
C ASP A 46 13.67 -15.49 11.76
N ASN A 47 13.24 -16.11 10.66
CA ASN A 47 12.44 -15.47 9.59
C ASN A 47 13.15 -14.40 8.75
N VAL A 48 14.48 -14.26 8.86
CA VAL A 48 15.30 -13.41 7.98
C VAL A 48 16.01 -14.29 6.95
N GLN A 49 15.90 -13.96 5.67
CA GLN A 49 16.62 -14.65 4.61
C GLN A 49 18.08 -14.22 4.60
N ALA A 50 18.96 -15.05 4.04
CA ALA A 50 20.37 -14.67 3.90
C ALA A 50 20.54 -13.38 3.06
N GLU A 51 19.70 -13.21 2.04
CA GLU A 51 19.64 -12.05 1.15
C GLU A 51 19.25 -10.77 1.89
N ASP A 52 18.36 -10.86 2.89
CA ASP A 52 17.94 -9.69 3.67
C ASP A 52 19.14 -9.14 4.48
N LEU A 53 19.92 -10.04 5.08
CA LEU A 53 21.12 -9.68 5.82
C LEU A 53 22.22 -9.14 4.91
N ILE A 54 22.36 -9.69 3.70
CA ILE A 54 23.28 -9.15 2.68
C ILE A 54 22.94 -7.68 2.38
N VAL A 55 21.68 -7.35 2.15
CA VAL A 55 21.23 -5.97 1.87
C VAL A 55 21.61 -5.01 3.01
N LEU A 56 21.41 -5.43 4.27
CA LEU A 56 21.83 -4.64 5.43
C LEU A 56 23.34 -4.45 5.46
N LEU A 57 24.13 -5.51 5.25
CA LEU A 57 25.58 -5.43 5.31
C LEU A 57 26.14 -4.54 4.20
N GLU A 58 25.61 -4.63 2.98
CA GLU A 58 25.95 -3.70 1.89
C GLU A 58 25.67 -2.23 2.27
N HIS A 59 24.57 -1.98 2.97
CA HIS A 59 24.24 -0.64 3.45
C HIS A 59 25.23 -0.15 4.53
N LEU A 60 25.53 -1.00 5.51
CA LEU A 60 26.39 -0.67 6.65
C LEU A 60 27.86 -0.48 6.26
N TYR A 61 28.36 -1.27 5.31
CA TYR A 61 29.70 -1.10 4.75
C TYR A 61 29.76 -0.05 3.63
N HIS A 62 28.65 0.66 3.38
CA HIS A 62 28.52 1.74 2.40
C HIS A 62 28.77 1.33 0.94
N ASP A 63 28.62 0.04 0.62
CA ASP A 63 28.67 -0.44 -0.76
C ASP A 63 27.47 0.07 -1.56
N VAL A 64 26.26 -0.01 -0.96
CA VAL A 64 25.00 0.35 -1.61
C VAL A 64 24.04 0.98 -0.59
N PRO A 65 23.90 2.33 -0.54
CA PRO A 65 22.98 2.98 0.39
C PRO A 65 21.51 2.68 0.05
N LEU A 66 20.64 2.71 1.05
CA LEU A 66 19.19 2.68 0.80
C LEU A 66 18.77 4.09 0.39
N SER A 67 18.09 4.20 -0.75
CA SER A 67 17.63 5.47 -1.33
C SER A 67 16.15 5.38 -1.69
N ARG A 68 15.55 6.52 -2.06
CA ARG A 68 14.15 6.59 -2.50
C ARG A 68 13.88 5.82 -3.79
N ASP A 69 14.90 5.68 -4.63
CA ASP A 69 14.81 4.95 -5.91
C ASP A 69 15.22 3.48 -5.77
N ALA A 70 15.39 3.00 -4.53
CA ALA A 70 15.75 1.62 -4.30
C ALA A 70 14.60 0.69 -4.74
N PRO A 71 14.91 -0.44 -5.41
CA PRO A 71 13.89 -1.40 -5.81
C PRO A 71 13.23 -2.00 -4.56
N PHE A 72 11.93 -2.29 -4.64
CA PHE A 72 11.13 -2.78 -3.52
C PHE A 72 11.74 -3.98 -2.78
N PRO A 73 12.31 -5.02 -3.43
CA PRO A 73 12.96 -6.12 -2.72
C PRO A 73 14.05 -5.68 -1.74
N ARG A 74 14.80 -4.62 -2.06
CA ARG A 74 15.82 -4.06 -1.16
C ARG A 74 15.20 -3.34 0.03
N LEU A 75 14.12 -2.61 -0.20
CA LEU A 75 13.36 -1.95 0.86
C LEU A 75 12.73 -2.98 1.81
N ALA A 76 12.12 -4.03 1.26
CA ALA A 76 11.51 -5.12 2.02
C ALA A 76 12.55 -5.88 2.87
N ALA A 77 13.70 -6.20 2.28
CA ALA A 77 14.84 -6.79 2.99
C ALA A 77 15.28 -5.92 4.18
N MET A 78 15.45 -4.61 3.95
CA MET A 78 15.83 -3.68 5.02
C MET A 78 14.80 -3.66 6.14
N LEU A 79 13.52 -3.56 5.81
CA LEU A 79 12.44 -3.56 6.79
C LEU A 79 12.44 -4.84 7.65
N ARG A 80 12.51 -6.02 7.04
CA ARG A 80 12.53 -7.30 7.77
C ARG A 80 13.71 -7.37 8.74
N VAL A 81 14.92 -7.16 8.26
CA VAL A 81 16.15 -7.36 9.04
C VAL A 81 16.37 -6.30 10.12
N THR A 82 15.93 -5.05 9.89
CA THR A 82 16.10 -3.94 10.86
C THR A 82 15.00 -3.87 11.90
N SER A 83 13.93 -4.65 11.74
CA SER A 83 12.73 -4.58 12.57
C SER A 83 13.01 -4.86 14.06
N PRO A 84 12.14 -4.37 14.97
CA PRO A 84 12.27 -4.61 16.41
C PRO A 84 12.27 -6.09 16.82
N SER A 85 11.66 -6.96 16.00
CA SER A 85 11.64 -8.42 16.24
C SER A 85 12.91 -9.13 15.77
N GLN A 86 13.78 -8.45 15.03
CA GLN A 86 15.01 -8.99 14.47
C GLN A 86 16.26 -8.35 15.08
N LEU A 87 16.97 -7.47 14.36
CA LEU A 87 18.18 -6.82 14.87
C LEU A 87 17.91 -5.54 15.66
N ASP A 88 16.66 -5.07 15.72
CA ASP A 88 16.23 -3.82 16.36
C ASP A 88 17.21 -2.66 16.06
N LEU A 89 17.18 -2.20 14.80
CA LEU A 89 18.00 -1.10 14.28
C LEU A 89 17.13 0.16 14.02
N PRO A 90 16.65 0.87 15.06
CA PRO A 90 15.52 1.79 14.96
C PRO A 90 15.68 2.86 13.89
N LYS A 91 16.86 3.50 13.81
CA LYS A 91 17.08 4.59 12.83
C LYS A 91 16.95 4.11 11.39
N MET A 92 17.38 2.87 11.11
CA MET A 92 17.29 2.28 9.77
C MET A 92 15.89 1.76 9.51
N TYR A 93 15.26 1.16 10.52
CA TYR A 93 13.87 0.72 10.45
C TYR A 93 12.91 1.88 10.21
N ASP A 94 13.04 2.97 10.97
CA ASP A 94 12.23 4.19 10.81
C ASP A 94 12.43 4.78 9.42
N PHE A 95 13.68 4.84 8.92
CA PHE A 95 13.97 5.34 7.59
C PHE A 95 13.33 4.46 6.50
N ALA A 96 13.49 3.14 6.58
CA ALA A 96 12.88 2.21 5.65
C ALA A 96 11.34 2.23 5.74
N SER A 97 10.78 2.37 6.95
CA SER A 97 9.33 2.46 7.17
C SER A 97 8.75 3.72 6.54
N ASN A 98 9.44 4.86 6.66
CA ASN A 98 9.03 6.10 6.01
C ASN A 98 9.10 5.98 4.47
N LEU A 99 10.15 5.34 3.93
CA LEU A 99 10.23 5.09 2.49
C LEU A 99 9.09 4.18 2.00
N PHE A 100 8.76 3.14 2.76
CA PHE A 100 7.64 2.26 2.45
C PHE A 100 6.30 2.99 2.50
N ALA A 101 6.08 3.81 3.53
CA ALA A 101 4.88 4.64 3.65
C ALA A 101 4.75 5.67 2.52
N ASP A 102 5.86 6.30 2.10
CA ASP A 102 5.89 7.22 0.97
C ASP A 102 5.55 6.49 -0.35
N THR A 103 6.13 5.30 -0.56
CA THR A 103 5.95 4.48 -1.77
C THR A 103 4.51 4.01 -1.93
N PHE A 104 3.87 3.61 -0.84
CA PHE A 104 2.50 3.08 -0.80
C PHE A 104 1.53 4.06 -0.15
N SER A 105 1.76 5.36 -0.32
CA SER A 105 0.86 6.39 0.17
C SER A 105 -0.53 6.24 -0.46
N SER A 106 -1.57 6.46 0.33
CA SER A 106 -2.96 6.30 -0.09
C SER A 106 -3.88 7.26 0.66
N GLY A 107 -5.05 7.52 0.08
CA GLY A 107 -6.02 8.43 0.67
C GLY A 107 -7.34 8.46 -0.10
N PRO A 108 -8.22 9.41 0.21
CA PRO A 108 -9.53 9.51 -0.44
C PRO A 108 -9.45 10.02 -1.89
N GLN A 109 -8.33 10.60 -2.31
CA GLN A 109 -8.11 10.96 -3.71
C GLN A 109 -7.52 9.78 -4.48
N PRO A 110 -7.73 9.65 -5.80
CA PRO A 110 -7.11 8.58 -6.58
C PRO A 110 -5.59 8.54 -6.41
N PHE A 111 -5.05 7.32 -6.32
CA PHE A 111 -3.63 7.07 -6.15
C PHE A 111 -3.20 5.88 -7.01
N THR A 112 -1.89 5.74 -7.21
CA THR A 112 -1.29 4.64 -7.97
C THR A 112 -0.12 4.06 -7.20
N HIS A 113 -0.06 2.74 -7.12
CA HIS A 113 1.06 2.01 -6.52
C HIS A 113 1.82 1.22 -7.60
N PRO A 114 3.09 0.85 -7.34
CA PRO A 114 3.82 -0.05 -8.24
C PRO A 114 3.14 -1.43 -8.30
N GLU A 115 2.58 -1.78 -9.46
CA GLU A 115 1.76 -3.01 -9.64
C GLU A 115 2.53 -4.29 -9.32
N ASP A 116 3.78 -4.38 -9.80
CA ASP A 116 4.65 -5.56 -9.66
C ASP A 116 4.92 -5.94 -8.19
N ASP A 117 4.78 -4.98 -7.26
CA ASP A 117 5.16 -5.15 -5.85
C ASP A 117 3.96 -5.30 -4.91
N LEU A 118 2.72 -5.13 -5.38
CA LEU A 118 1.51 -5.03 -4.53
C LEU A 118 1.33 -6.23 -3.60
N VAL A 119 1.44 -7.44 -4.13
CA VAL A 119 1.23 -8.68 -3.38
C VAL A 119 2.30 -8.83 -2.29
N ALA A 120 3.55 -8.58 -2.65
CA ALA A 120 4.68 -8.68 -1.72
C ALA A 120 4.65 -7.56 -0.66
N ALA A 121 4.23 -6.35 -1.04
CA ALA A 121 4.02 -5.23 -0.14
C ALA A 121 2.90 -5.50 0.87
N LEU A 122 1.77 -6.08 0.43
CA LEU A 122 0.67 -6.46 1.32
C LEU A 122 1.09 -7.55 2.32
N ALA A 123 1.83 -8.55 1.85
CA ALA A 123 2.38 -9.60 2.70
C ALA A 123 3.34 -9.02 3.76
N LEU A 124 4.22 -8.12 3.35
CA LEU A 124 5.17 -7.43 4.24
C LEU A 124 4.45 -6.54 5.27
N ALA A 125 3.46 -5.76 4.84
CA ALA A 125 2.68 -4.91 5.73
C ALA A 125 1.99 -5.71 6.83
N ARG A 126 1.50 -6.91 6.51
CA ARG A 126 0.91 -7.85 7.49
C ARG A 126 1.97 -8.44 8.42
N GLU A 127 3.12 -8.87 7.89
CA GLU A 127 4.21 -9.47 8.66
C GLU A 127 4.76 -8.51 9.72
N LEU A 128 4.93 -7.24 9.35
CA LEU A 128 5.56 -6.22 10.20
C LEU A 128 4.54 -5.38 10.99
N GLU A 129 3.25 -5.71 10.92
CA GLU A 129 2.15 -4.96 11.54
C GLU A 129 2.24 -3.45 11.24
N VAL A 130 2.51 -3.10 9.98
CA VAL A 130 2.60 -1.71 9.51
C VAL A 130 1.23 -1.03 9.57
N ASP A 131 1.21 0.30 9.56
CA ASP A 131 0.01 1.13 9.63
C ASP A 131 -1.15 0.62 8.77
N GLU A 132 -2.33 0.50 9.38
CA GLU A 132 -3.56 -0.02 8.76
C GLU A 132 -4.01 0.79 7.54
N SER A 133 -3.66 2.08 7.48
CA SER A 133 -3.90 2.95 6.32
C SER A 133 -3.14 2.47 5.08
N ILE A 134 -1.90 2.00 5.23
CA ILE A 134 -1.11 1.47 4.11
C ILE A 134 -1.71 0.15 3.65
N ARG A 135 -2.09 -0.73 4.59
CA ARG A 135 -2.75 -2.00 4.26
C ARG A 135 -4.05 -1.78 3.48
N LYS A 136 -4.85 -0.80 3.90
CA LYS A 136 -6.07 -0.38 3.21
C LYS A 136 -5.80 0.09 1.79
N GLY A 137 -4.80 0.95 1.59
CA GLY A 137 -4.38 1.40 0.26
C GLY A 137 -3.93 0.26 -0.64
N LEU A 138 -3.11 -0.66 -0.11
CA LEU A 138 -2.64 -1.83 -0.85
C LEU A 138 -3.79 -2.76 -1.27
N LEU A 139 -4.75 -3.01 -0.37
CA LEU A 139 -5.95 -3.81 -0.69
C LEU A 139 -6.81 -3.15 -1.77
N TYR A 140 -6.93 -1.82 -1.73
CA TYR A 140 -7.61 -1.06 -2.78
C TYR A 140 -6.91 -1.25 -4.13
N SER A 141 -5.61 -0.94 -4.20
CA SER A 141 -4.82 -1.07 -5.43
C SER A 141 -4.85 -2.50 -5.98
N LEU A 142 -4.74 -3.51 -5.12
CA LEU A 142 -4.73 -4.91 -5.52
C LEU A 142 -6.06 -5.34 -6.15
N LEU A 143 -7.19 -4.82 -5.67
CA LEU A 143 -8.50 -5.10 -6.24
C LEU A 143 -8.62 -4.70 -7.72
N HIS A 144 -7.87 -3.67 -8.10
CA HIS A 144 -7.89 -3.07 -9.42
C HIS A 144 -6.73 -3.49 -10.31
N SER A 145 -5.86 -4.35 -9.78
CA SER A 145 -4.71 -4.90 -10.50
C SER A 145 -5.07 -6.16 -11.27
N ASP A 146 -4.27 -6.50 -12.28
CA ASP A 146 -4.42 -7.73 -13.04
C ASP A 146 -4.32 -9.00 -12.16
N HIS A 147 -3.58 -8.94 -11.05
CA HIS A 147 -3.41 -10.05 -10.11
C HIS A 147 -4.74 -10.55 -9.51
N PHE A 148 -5.70 -9.65 -9.29
CA PHE A 148 -7.00 -10.03 -8.73
C PHE A 148 -7.92 -10.67 -9.78
N HIS A 149 -7.79 -10.26 -11.05
CA HIS A 149 -8.66 -10.71 -12.14
C HIS A 149 -8.19 -12.02 -12.81
N LEU A 150 -6.95 -12.45 -12.58
CA LEU A 150 -6.43 -13.72 -13.10
C LEU A 150 -6.88 -14.90 -12.23
N GLU A 151 -7.82 -15.70 -12.73
CA GLU A 151 -8.25 -16.92 -12.06
C GLU A 151 -7.07 -17.89 -11.84
N GLY A 152 -6.81 -18.23 -10.58
CA GLY A 152 -5.77 -19.20 -10.22
C GLY A 152 -4.39 -18.60 -9.95
N ASP A 153 -4.25 -17.26 -9.87
CA ASP A 153 -3.02 -16.66 -9.38
C ASP A 153 -2.80 -17.03 -7.91
N ALA A 154 -1.86 -17.94 -7.67
CA ALA A 154 -1.47 -18.40 -6.34
C ALA A 154 -0.68 -17.34 -5.55
N SER A 155 -0.39 -16.18 -6.17
CA SER A 155 0.32 -15.08 -5.52
C SER A 155 -0.49 -14.45 -4.38
N ILE A 156 -1.81 -14.36 -4.53
CA ILE A 156 -2.71 -13.79 -3.51
C ILE A 156 -3.14 -14.88 -2.52
N ALA A 157 -2.93 -14.64 -1.23
CA ALA A 157 -3.41 -15.55 -0.20
C ALA A 157 -4.93 -15.70 -0.23
N ALA A 158 -5.46 -16.91 0.00
CA ALA A 158 -6.89 -17.16 -0.02
C ALA A 158 -7.69 -16.27 0.97
N SER A 159 -7.09 -15.93 2.11
CA SER A 159 -7.65 -14.98 3.07
C SER A 159 -7.81 -13.57 2.47
N ASP A 160 -6.81 -13.13 1.71
CA ASP A 160 -6.78 -11.79 1.11
C ASP A 160 -7.78 -11.73 -0.04
N LYS A 161 -7.89 -12.78 -0.85
CA LYS A 161 -8.92 -12.89 -1.90
C LYS A 161 -10.33 -12.73 -1.33
N ALA A 162 -10.65 -13.43 -0.23
CA ALA A 162 -11.96 -13.31 0.40
C ALA A 162 -12.23 -11.89 0.95
N VAL A 163 -11.19 -11.17 1.40
CA VAL A 163 -11.30 -9.77 1.83
C VAL A 163 -11.56 -8.86 0.63
N LEU A 164 -10.83 -9.05 -0.47
CA LEU A 164 -10.99 -8.28 -1.71
C LEU A 164 -12.39 -8.47 -2.31
N ASP A 165 -12.89 -9.70 -2.38
CA ASP A 165 -14.25 -9.99 -2.89
C ASP A 165 -15.32 -9.24 -2.09
N ARG A 166 -15.21 -9.22 -0.75
CA ARG A 166 -16.13 -8.48 0.11
C ARG A 166 -15.99 -6.97 -0.08
N LEU A 167 -14.76 -6.46 -0.14
CA LEU A 167 -14.48 -5.05 -0.36
C LEU A 167 -15.10 -4.56 -1.68
N LEU A 168 -14.91 -5.31 -2.77
CA LEU A 168 -15.50 -4.99 -4.07
C LEU A 168 -17.03 -4.94 -3.99
N ALA A 169 -17.64 -5.97 -3.41
CA ALA A 169 -19.09 -6.03 -3.27
C ALA A 169 -19.63 -4.82 -2.48
N SER A 170 -19.00 -4.46 -1.37
CA SER A 170 -19.38 -3.30 -0.56
C SER A 170 -19.20 -1.97 -1.30
N MET A 171 -18.10 -1.80 -2.05
CA MET A 171 -17.88 -0.59 -2.85
C MET A 171 -18.90 -0.44 -3.97
N VAL A 172 -19.16 -1.54 -4.70
CA VAL A 172 -20.17 -1.56 -5.77
C VAL A 172 -21.55 -1.24 -5.22
N ASP A 173 -21.95 -1.86 -4.11
CA ASP A 173 -23.24 -1.60 -3.46
C ASP A 173 -23.38 -0.13 -3.04
N HIS A 174 -22.32 0.44 -2.45
CA HIS A 174 -22.31 1.83 -1.99
C HIS A 174 -22.36 2.86 -3.13
N ILE A 175 -21.57 2.66 -4.20
CA ILE A 175 -21.46 3.67 -5.26
C ILE A 175 -22.57 3.57 -6.32
N THR A 176 -23.24 2.42 -6.42
CA THR A 176 -24.31 2.18 -7.41
C THR A 176 -25.42 3.24 -7.31
N PRO A 177 -26.00 3.56 -6.14
CA PRO A 177 -27.00 4.63 -6.03
C PRO A 177 -26.52 5.98 -6.57
N THR A 178 -25.27 6.36 -6.26
CA THR A 178 -24.63 7.60 -6.70
C THR A 178 -24.43 7.64 -8.21
N LEU A 179 -24.10 6.51 -8.83
CA LEU A 179 -23.88 6.43 -10.29
C LEU A 179 -25.17 6.33 -11.09
N PHE A 180 -26.15 5.57 -10.63
CA PHE A 180 -27.36 5.31 -11.41
C PHE A 180 -28.51 6.27 -11.09
N THR A 181 -28.29 7.24 -10.21
CA THR A 181 -29.21 8.34 -9.96
C THR A 181 -28.59 9.64 -10.46
N PRO A 182 -29.17 10.31 -11.47
CA PRO A 182 -28.69 11.61 -11.90
C PRO A 182 -28.61 12.60 -10.74
N ALA A 183 -27.51 13.33 -10.64
CA ALA A 183 -27.34 14.33 -9.61
C ALA A 183 -28.42 15.43 -9.72
N ALA A 184 -28.92 15.88 -8.57
CA ALA A 184 -29.85 17.00 -8.49
C ALA A 184 -29.15 18.26 -7.96
N THR A 185 -29.61 19.43 -8.39
CA THR A 185 -29.13 20.73 -7.92
C THR A 185 -30.29 21.64 -7.51
N PRO A 186 -30.04 22.73 -6.75
CA PRO A 186 -31.07 23.72 -6.42
C PRO A 186 -31.68 24.39 -7.66
N HIS A 187 -30.93 24.49 -8.76
CA HIS A 187 -31.37 25.11 -10.00
C HIS A 187 -31.97 24.09 -10.95
N ARG A 188 -33.29 24.15 -11.18
CA ARG A 188 -34.01 23.23 -12.08
C ARG A 188 -33.34 23.05 -13.44
N ALA A 189 -32.91 24.14 -14.08
CA ALA A 189 -32.24 24.08 -15.38
C ALA A 189 -30.91 23.30 -15.34
N CYS A 190 -30.16 23.38 -14.24
CA CYS A 190 -28.93 22.61 -14.08
C CYS A 190 -29.24 21.12 -13.81
N THR A 191 -30.31 20.83 -13.05
CA THR A 191 -30.80 19.46 -12.84
C THR A 191 -31.24 18.81 -14.16
N ASP A 192 -31.91 19.57 -15.05
CA ASP A 192 -32.30 19.07 -16.37
C ASP A 192 -31.05 18.72 -17.20
N VAL A 193 -29.98 19.53 -17.17
CA VAL A 193 -28.71 19.20 -17.84
C VAL A 193 -28.09 17.91 -17.29
N PHE A 194 -28.07 17.71 -15.98
CA PHE A 194 -27.62 16.44 -15.41
C PHE A 194 -28.46 15.29 -15.94
N ALA A 195 -29.79 15.37 -15.83
CA ALA A 195 -30.69 14.30 -16.30
C ALA A 195 -30.45 13.93 -17.78
N ASP A 196 -30.22 14.92 -18.64
CA ASP A 196 -30.02 14.72 -20.08
C ASP A 196 -28.64 14.14 -20.43
N THR A 197 -27.60 14.43 -19.63
CA THR A 197 -26.20 14.09 -19.98
C THR A 197 -25.58 13.00 -19.10
N TRP A 198 -26.23 12.62 -17.99
CA TRP A 198 -25.69 11.70 -16.98
C TRP A 198 -25.36 10.31 -17.55
N MET A 199 -26.24 9.77 -18.40
CA MET A 199 -26.05 8.45 -19.00
C MET A 199 -24.75 8.40 -19.83
N ASP A 200 -24.50 9.44 -20.63
CA ASP A 200 -23.37 9.47 -21.56
C ASP A 200 -22.07 9.87 -20.89
N LEU A 201 -22.12 10.80 -19.92
CA LEU A 201 -20.93 11.38 -19.30
C LEU A 201 -20.50 10.69 -18.01
N VAL A 202 -21.41 10.00 -17.30
CA VAL A 202 -21.12 9.36 -16.01
C VAL A 202 -21.33 7.85 -16.06
N ILE A 203 -22.53 7.39 -16.43
CA ILE A 203 -22.85 5.95 -16.37
C ILE A 203 -22.06 5.15 -17.41
N SER A 204 -22.14 5.55 -18.68
CA SER A 204 -21.51 4.78 -19.77
C SER A 204 -19.99 4.65 -19.59
N PRO A 205 -19.24 5.71 -19.25
CA PRO A 205 -17.82 5.58 -18.94
C PRO A 205 -17.53 4.65 -17.77
N ALA A 206 -18.30 4.72 -16.67
CA ALA A 206 -18.11 3.86 -15.50
C ALA A 206 -18.39 2.37 -15.78
N LEU A 207 -19.28 2.07 -16.72
CA LEU A 207 -19.51 0.70 -17.17
C LEU A 207 -18.38 0.17 -18.07
N LEU A 208 -17.76 1.05 -18.86
CA LEU A 208 -16.72 0.67 -19.83
C LEU A 208 -15.36 0.41 -19.17
N ASP A 209 -14.99 1.18 -18.15
CA ASP A 209 -13.67 1.09 -17.50
C ASP A 209 -13.69 0.43 -16.12
N GLY A 210 -14.83 -0.17 -15.74
CA GLY A 210 -14.99 -0.76 -14.41
C GLY A 210 -15.08 0.28 -13.28
N GLY A 211 -15.39 1.54 -13.60
CA GLY A 211 -15.63 2.63 -12.66
C GLY A 211 -16.59 2.30 -11.50
N VAL A 212 -17.54 1.39 -11.71
CA VAL A 212 -18.45 0.91 -10.64
C VAL A 212 -17.68 0.24 -9.48
N GLY A 213 -16.53 -0.39 -9.74
CA GLY A 213 -15.64 -0.93 -8.71
C GLY A 213 -14.56 0.04 -8.24
N ARG A 214 -14.45 1.22 -8.87
CA ARG A 214 -13.41 2.24 -8.69
C ARG A 214 -14.04 3.58 -8.28
N PRO A 215 -14.62 3.66 -7.06
CA PRO A 215 -15.41 4.81 -6.65
C PRO A 215 -14.58 6.10 -6.56
N LEU A 216 -13.31 6.03 -6.12
CA LEU A 216 -12.47 7.21 -5.96
C LEU A 216 -12.15 7.84 -7.32
N GLU A 217 -11.75 7.02 -8.29
CA GLU A 217 -11.46 7.43 -9.67
C GLU A 217 -12.72 7.91 -10.37
N THR A 218 -13.86 7.26 -10.12
CA THR A 218 -15.11 7.63 -10.77
C THR A 218 -15.63 8.98 -10.28
N LEU A 219 -15.61 9.23 -8.98
CA LEU A 219 -15.95 10.53 -8.41
C LEU A 219 -14.97 11.61 -8.90
N GLU A 220 -13.67 11.28 -9.00
CA GLU A 220 -12.68 12.21 -9.54
C GLU A 220 -12.97 12.58 -10.99
N ARG A 221 -13.29 11.60 -11.82
CA ARG A 221 -13.69 11.82 -13.20
C ARG A 221 -14.94 12.68 -13.30
N MET A 222 -15.94 12.45 -12.43
CA MET A 222 -17.17 13.24 -12.39
C MET A 222 -16.86 14.72 -12.12
N LYS A 223 -15.96 15.03 -11.17
CA LYS A 223 -15.49 16.40 -10.91
C LYS A 223 -14.80 17.03 -12.13
N ASN A 224 -14.02 16.24 -12.86
CA ASN A 224 -13.22 16.73 -13.99
C ASN A 224 -14.02 16.91 -15.31
N ILE A 225 -15.30 16.54 -15.35
CA ILE A 225 -16.18 16.87 -16.48
C ILE A 225 -16.38 18.38 -16.54
N ARG A 226 -16.27 18.96 -17.75
CA ARG A 226 -16.50 20.40 -17.98
C ARG A 226 -17.98 20.76 -17.94
N TRP A 227 -18.60 20.62 -16.78
CA TRP A 227 -20.03 20.83 -16.56
C TRP A 227 -20.51 22.23 -16.97
N ALA A 228 -19.68 23.25 -16.79
CA ALA A 228 -19.98 24.61 -17.23
C ALA A 228 -20.18 24.70 -18.76
N GLU A 229 -19.38 23.95 -19.55
CA GLU A 229 -19.54 23.88 -21.01
C GLU A 229 -20.80 23.09 -21.42
N LYS A 230 -21.35 22.27 -20.51
CA LYS A 230 -22.60 21.52 -20.71
C LYS A 230 -23.85 22.31 -20.31
N GLY A 231 -23.70 23.48 -19.71
CA GLY A 231 -24.81 24.37 -19.35
C GLY A 231 -25.06 24.51 -17.85
N LEU A 232 -24.22 23.94 -16.98
CA LEU A 232 -24.32 24.18 -15.54
C LEU A 232 -23.80 25.56 -15.17
N CYS A 233 -24.44 26.20 -14.18
CA CYS A 233 -23.93 27.44 -13.60
C CYS A 233 -22.74 27.17 -12.67
N ALA A 234 -21.88 28.18 -12.48
CA ALA A 234 -20.65 28.04 -11.68
C ALA A 234 -20.91 27.63 -10.21
N GLU A 235 -22.03 28.05 -9.63
CA GLU A 235 -22.41 27.69 -8.27
C GLU A 235 -22.70 26.19 -8.14
N CYS A 236 -23.53 25.64 -9.02
CA CYS A 236 -23.86 24.20 -9.01
C CYS A 236 -22.65 23.32 -9.36
N VAL A 237 -21.74 23.78 -10.22
CA VAL A 237 -20.49 23.05 -10.48
C VAL A 237 -19.66 22.95 -9.20
N LYS A 238 -19.42 24.09 -8.54
CA LYS A 238 -18.64 24.14 -7.29
C LYS A 238 -19.27 23.29 -6.17
N GLU A 239 -20.60 23.39 -6.02
CA GLU A 239 -21.34 22.60 -5.03
C GLU A 239 -21.15 21.09 -5.28
N LYS A 240 -21.23 20.64 -6.53
CA LYS A 240 -21.06 19.23 -6.87
C LYS A 240 -19.63 18.74 -6.78
N GLU A 241 -18.65 19.57 -7.13
CA GLU A 241 -17.25 19.25 -6.89
C GLU A 241 -16.97 19.01 -5.40
N GLN A 242 -17.57 19.83 -4.53
CA GLN A 242 -17.47 19.66 -3.09
C GLN A 242 -18.17 18.38 -2.63
N GLU A 243 -19.43 18.17 -3.03
CA GLU A 243 -20.22 16.97 -2.67
C GLU A 243 -19.49 15.68 -3.06
N TRP A 244 -18.93 15.59 -4.26
CA TRP A 244 -18.19 14.40 -4.70
C TRP A 244 -16.83 14.24 -4.01
N THR A 245 -16.22 15.34 -3.55
CA THR A 245 -15.01 15.27 -2.72
C THR A 245 -15.34 14.74 -1.31
N GLU A 246 -16.44 15.19 -0.72
CA GLU A 246 -16.94 14.65 0.56
C GLU A 246 -17.36 13.19 0.44
N GLU A 247 -17.90 12.78 -0.72
CA GLU A 247 -18.22 11.38 -1.01
C GLU A 247 -16.95 10.52 -1.15
N GLN A 248 -15.88 11.03 -1.78
CA GLN A 248 -14.57 10.35 -1.81
C GLN A 248 -14.04 10.08 -0.40
N GLU A 249 -14.12 11.07 0.49
CA GLU A 249 -13.75 10.91 1.90
C GLU A 249 -14.65 9.90 2.62
N THR A 250 -15.95 9.93 2.35
CA THR A 250 -16.93 9.00 2.92
C THR A 250 -16.63 7.56 2.53
N VAL A 251 -16.46 7.29 1.23
CA VAL A 251 -16.06 5.98 0.69
C VAL A 251 -14.78 5.49 1.36
N TRP A 252 -13.75 6.35 1.39
CA TRP A 252 -12.48 6.00 2.04
C TRP A 252 -12.71 5.61 3.50
N ASN A 253 -13.43 6.42 4.28
CA ASN A 253 -13.68 6.11 5.69
C ASN A 253 -14.53 4.85 5.90
N MET A 254 -15.47 4.56 4.99
CA MET A 254 -16.30 3.35 5.04
C MET A 254 -15.49 2.08 4.77
N MET A 255 -14.42 2.15 3.98
CA MET A 255 -13.52 1.00 3.80
C MET A 255 -12.90 0.52 5.11
N ASP A 256 -12.68 1.37 6.12
CA ASP A 256 -12.21 0.92 7.44
C ASP A 256 -13.22 -0.05 8.09
N VAL A 257 -14.51 0.17 7.84
CA VAL A 257 -15.61 -0.66 8.36
C VAL A 257 -15.72 -1.93 7.53
N TRP A 258 -15.70 -1.83 6.20
CA TRP A 258 -15.80 -2.99 5.30
C TRP A 258 -14.62 -3.96 5.43
N LEU A 259 -13.44 -3.43 5.74
CA LEU A 259 -12.22 -4.20 5.98
C LEU A 259 -12.05 -4.64 7.44
N ASP A 260 -13.01 -4.34 8.32
CA ASP A 260 -12.93 -4.63 9.76
C ASP A 260 -11.67 -4.04 10.45
N LEU A 261 -11.06 -2.98 9.90
CA LEU A 261 -9.81 -2.39 10.43
C LEU A 261 -9.99 -1.76 11.81
N LYS A 262 -11.23 -1.48 12.21
CA LYS A 262 -11.58 -0.93 13.53
C LYS A 262 -11.83 -2.01 14.60
N LYS A 263 -11.62 -3.30 14.31
CA LYS A 263 -11.68 -4.38 15.31
C LYS A 263 -10.32 -4.70 15.94
N LYS A 264 -9.85 -3.80 16.81
CA LYS A 264 -8.93 -4.05 17.95
C LYS A 264 -9.28 -2.93 18.95
N ILE A 265 -9.81 -3.12 20.17
CA ILE A 265 -9.61 -4.10 21.24
C ILE A 265 -10.88 -4.15 22.12
N GLU A 266 -11.35 -5.35 22.50
CA GLU A 266 -11.77 -5.64 23.88
C GLU A 266 -10.80 -6.71 24.43
#